data_AF-A0A537UKU1-F1
#
_entry.id   AF-A0A537UKU1-F1
#
_cell.length_a   1.000
_cell.length_b   1.000
_cell.length_c   1.000
_cell.angle_alpha   90.00
_cell.angle_beta   90.00
_cell.angle_gamma   90.00
#
_symmetry.space_group_name_H-M   'P 1'
#
loop_
_entity.id
_entity.type
_entity.pdbx_description
1 polymer ?
#
loop_
_entity_poly.entity_id
_entity_poly.type
_entity_poly.pdbx_seq_one_letter_code
_entity_poly.pdbx_strand_id
1 'polypeptide(L)' 'MKLFECQNCGQPLYFENTKCESCGLRLGYLPHQEVVTALQEADGAWRALAGEGERYRFCANAEHDV' A
#
# COMPACT_ATOMS: atom_id res chain seq x y z
N MET A 1 -12.65 5.01 -12.72
CA MET A 1 -11.70 4.02 -12.16
C MET A 1 -10.31 4.62 -12.27
N LYS A 2 -9.58 4.78 -11.15
CA LYS A 2 -8.19 5.27 -11.14
C LYS A 2 -7.29 4.05 -11.09
N LEU A 3 -6.35 3.96 -12.02
CA LEU A 3 -5.34 2.90 -12.01
C LEU A 3 -4.17 3.39 -11.15
N PHE A 4 -3.76 2.56 -10.20
CA PHE A 4 -2.56 2.79 -9.41
C PHE A 4 -1.44 1.88 -9.94
N GLU A 5 -0.21 2.12 -9.50
CA GLU A 5 0.94 1.30 -9.88
C GLU A 5 1.68 0.88 -8.61
N CYS A 6 2.11 -0.37 -8.53
CA CYS A 6 2.94 -0.83 -7.42
C CYS A 6 4.33 -0.17 -7.51
N GLN A 7 4.69 0.64 -6.50
CA GLN A 7 5.97 1.34 -6.48
C GLN A 7 7.20 0.41 -6.38
N ASN A 8 7.00 -0.89 -6.15
CA ASN A 8 8.08 -1.88 -6.08
C ASN A 8 8.29 -2.64 -7.40
N CYS A 9 7.23 -3.00 -8.12
CA CYS A 9 7.35 -3.87 -9.30
C CYS A 9 6.64 -3.38 -10.56
N GLY A 10 5.95 -2.23 -10.52
CA GLY A 10 5.26 -1.66 -11.68
C GLY A 10 3.92 -2.34 -12.03
N GLN A 11 3.48 -3.36 -11.28
CA GLN A 11 2.19 -4.01 -11.50
C GLN A 11 1.04 -3.00 -11.33
N PRO A 12 0.06 -2.95 -12.25
CA PRO A 12 -1.15 -2.16 -12.05
C PRO A 12 -1.94 -2.62 -10.82
N LEU A 13 -2.41 -1.66 -10.04
CA LEU A 13 -3.16 -1.88 -8.80
C LEU A 13 -4.54 -1.23 -8.88
N TYR A 14 -5.51 -1.88 -8.24
CA TYR A 14 -6.87 -1.40 -8.01
C TYR A 14 -7.05 -1.02 -6.54
N PHE A 15 -8.06 -0.20 -6.24
CA PHE A 15 -8.30 0.29 -4.88
C PHE A 15 -8.61 -0.85 -3.90
N GLU A 16 -9.26 -1.90 -4.40
CA GLU A 16 -9.68 -3.08 -3.66
C GLU A 16 -8.52 -4.06 -3.37
N ASN A 17 -7.36 -3.89 -4.02
CA ASN A 17 -6.22 -4.76 -3.74
C ASN A 17 -5.64 -4.46 -2.35
N THR A 18 -5.58 -5.48 -1.50
CA THR A 18 -4.89 -5.41 -0.19
C THR A 18 -3.43 -5.87 -0.26
N LYS A 19 -3.04 -6.52 -1.36
CA LYS A 19 -1.68 -6.97 -1.66
C LYS A 19 -1.41 -6.83 -3.16
N CYS A 20 -0.16 -6.60 -3.54
CA CYS A 20 0.25 -6.68 -4.93
C CYS A 20 0.25 -8.14 -5.38
N GLU A 21 -0.52 -8.48 -6.41
CA GLU A 21 -0.62 -9.85 -6.92
C GLU A 21 0.67 -10.36 -7.59
N SER A 22 1.55 -9.44 -7.99
CA SER A 22 2.83 -9.77 -8.64
C SER A 22 3.96 -9.98 -7.62
N CYS A 23 4.21 -9.02 -6.72
CA CYS A 23 5.33 -9.09 -5.78
C CYS A 23 4.95 -9.45 -4.33
N GLY A 24 3.66 -9.55 -4.02
CA GLY A 24 3.17 -9.96 -2.70
C GLY A 24 3.25 -8.89 -1.61
N LEU A 25 3.81 -7.70 -1.87
CA LEU A 25 3.85 -6.63 -0.88
C LEU A 25 2.43 -6.24 -0.43
N ARG A 26 2.27 -6.01 0.88
CA ARG A 26 1.02 -5.49 1.44
C ARG A 26 0.80 -4.06 0.91
N LEU A 27 -0.46 -3.72 0.66
CA LEU A 27 -0.86 -2.41 0.17
C LEU A 27 -1.54 -1.62 1.27
N GLY A 28 -1.44 -0.31 1.16
CA GLY A 28 -2.16 0.66 1.99
C GLY A 28 -2.72 1.78 1.13
N TYR A 29 -3.53 2.63 1.75
CA TYR A 29 -4.07 3.83 1.11
C TYR A 29 -3.60 5.09 1.84
N LEU A 30 -3.10 6.07 1.10
CA LEU A 30 -2.71 7.39 1.61
C LEU A 30 -3.83 8.39 1.28
N PRO A 31 -4.69 8.77 2.24
CA PRO A 31 -5.86 9.61 1.95
C PRO A 31 -5.50 11.02 1.50
N HIS A 32 -4.39 11.59 1.98
CA HIS A 32 -3.94 12.93 1.58
C HIS A 32 -3.41 13.01 0.15
N GLN A 33 -2.97 11.88 -0.41
CA GLN A 33 -2.42 11.78 -1.77
C GLN A 33 -3.38 11.06 -2.73
N GLU A 34 -4.46 10.48 -2.19
CA GLU A 34 -5.40 9.64 -2.90
C GLU A 34 -4.72 8.54 -3.74
N VAL A 35 -3.78 7.81 -3.13
CA VAL A 35 -2.96 6.79 -3.79
C VAL A 35 -2.93 5.48 -3.02
N VAL A 36 -2.96 4.36 -3.74
CA VAL A 36 -2.61 3.04 -3.20
C VAL A 36 -1.10 2.89 -3.21
N THR A 37 -0.53 2.56 -2.06
CA THR A 37 0.92 2.43 -1.86
C THR A 37 1.30 1.01 -1.49
N ALA A 38 2.38 0.51 -2.09
CA ALA A 38 3.07 -0.65 -1.59
C ALA A 38 3.78 -0.31 -0.26
N LEU A 39 3.71 -1.25 0.68
CA LEU A 39 4.24 -1.08 2.02
C LEU A 39 5.46 -1.98 2.22
N GLN A 40 6.49 -1.41 2.83
CA GLN A 40 7.68 -2.14 3.27
C GLN A 40 7.75 -2.11 4.79
N GLU A 41 8.06 -3.25 5.40
CA GLU A 41 8.35 -3.33 6.83
C GLU A 41 9.83 -3.01 7.06
N ALA A 42 10.11 -2.02 7.90
CA ALA A 42 11.45 -1.63 8.29
C ALA A 42 11.44 -1.14 9.74
N ASP A 43 12.37 -1.63 10.56
CA ASP A 43 12.52 -1.25 11.97
C ASP A 43 11.23 -1.41 12.81
N GLY A 44 10.45 -2.47 12.54
CA GLY A 44 9.18 -2.75 13.23
C GLY A 44 8.05 -1.77 12.90
N ALA A 45 8.19 -1.00 11.82
CA ALA A 45 7.16 -0.10 11.31
C ALA A 45 6.92 -0.31 9.81
N TRP A 46 5.70 -0.01 9.38
CA TRP A 46 5.39 0.04 7.95
C TRP A 46 5.81 1.38 7.35
N ARG A 47 6.27 1.34 6.11
CA ARG A 47 6.73 2.48 5.33
C ARG A 47 6.02 2.50 3.99
N ALA A 48 5.42 3.63 3.64
CA ALA A 48 4.75 3.80 2.35
C ALA A 48 5.76 4.15 1.26
N LEU A 49 5.80 3.35 0.19
CA LEU A 49 6.71 3.60 -0.93
C LEU A 49 6.27 4.76 -1.82
N ALA A 50 4.99 5.10 -1.84
CA ALA A 50 4.46 6.27 -2.57
C ALA A 50 4.65 7.58 -1.79
N GLY A 51 4.78 7.51 -0.47
CA GLY A 51 4.94 8.65 0.43
C GLY A 51 6.38 8.91 0.85
N GLU A 52 7.35 8.67 -0.05
CA GLU A 52 8.78 8.87 0.22
C GLU A 52 9.30 8.14 1.47
N GLY A 53 8.71 7.00 1.83
CA GLY A 53 9.06 6.25 3.03
C GLY A 53 8.49 6.85 4.32
N GLU A 54 7.40 7.62 4.25
CA GLU A 54 6.66 8.04 5.43
C GLU A 54 6.18 6.82 6.24
N ARG A 55 6.07 7.00 7.56
CA ARG A 55 5.56 5.93 8.44
C ARG A 55 4.10 5.71 8.15
N TYR A 56 3.76 4.46 7.90
CA TYR A 56 2.40 4.02 7.67
C TYR A 56 1.85 3.30 8.90
N ARG A 57 0.57 3.53 9.19
CA ARG A 57 -0.17 2.78 10.20
C ARG A 57 -1.51 2.39 9.62
N PHE A 58 -1.79 1.09 9.68
CA PHE A 58 -3.12 0.59 9.33
C PHE A 58 -4.17 1.10 10.32
N CYS A 59 -5.39 1.34 9.81
CA CYS A 59 -6.54 1.50 10.69
C CYS A 59 -6.98 0.13 11.23
N ALA A 60 -7.85 0.15 12.25
CA ALA A 60 -8.39 -1.07 12.85
C ALA A 60 -9.05 -2.00 11.82
N ASN A 61 -9.61 -1.45 10.74
CA ASN A 61 -10.29 -2.26 9.73
C ASN A 61 -9.36 -3.21 8.96
N ALA A 62 -8.05 -2.95 8.95
CA ALA A 62 -7.08 -3.82 8.28
C ALA A 62 -6.94 -5.20 8.95
N GLU A 63 -7.49 -5.39 10.16
CA GLU A 63 -7.57 -6.67 10.85
C GLU A 63 -8.70 -7.56 10.32
N HIS A 64 -9.68 -6.98 9.61
CA HIS A 64 -10.85 -7.71 9.16
C HIS A 64 -10.68 -8.40 7.80
N ASP A 65 -9.57 -8.15 7.08
CA ASP A 65 -9.23 -8.74 5.76
C ASP A 65 -10.48 -8.92 4.84
N VAL A 66 -11.36 -7.92 4.83
CA VAL A 66 -12.61 -7.86 4.05
C VAL A 66 -12.36 -7.52 2.58
#